data_AF-A0A7C4C7E4-F1
#
_entry.id   AF-A0A7C4C7E4-F1
#
_cell.length_a   1.000
_cell.length_b   1.000
_cell.length_c   1.000
_cell.angle_alpha   90.00
_cell.angle_beta   90.00
_cell.angle_gamma   90.00
#
_symmetry.space_group_name_H-M   'P 1'
#
loop_
_entity.id
_entity.type
_entity.pdbx_description
1 polymer ?
#
loop_
_entity_poly.entity_id
_entity_poly.type
_entity_poly.pdbx_seq_one_letter_code
_entity_poly.pdbx_strand_id
1 'polypeptide(L)'
;DRLALPNVDVVWGRAEVLAASPAHRGQYDVALARAVAELRVLLGYVAGFLRVGGEAWIHKTIAAADAEVAASAEVARRVGLVSAGRRSYRWYEDRPAEHVLIGFRKVARGGRGRKEPIEAG
;
A
#
# COMPACT_ATOMS: atom_id res chain seq x y z
N ASP A 1 -9.40 26.55 -9.17
CA ASP A 1 -9.21 25.89 -10.47
C ASP A 1 -8.85 24.42 -10.31
N ARG A 2 -9.36 23.57 -11.20
CA ARG A 2 -9.12 22.13 -11.23
C ARG A 2 -8.14 21.83 -12.35
N LEU A 3 -7.08 21.06 -12.08
CA LEU A 3 -6.12 20.65 -13.10
C LEU A 3 -6.86 19.76 -14.11
N ALA A 4 -6.92 20.16 -15.38
CA ALA A 4 -7.67 19.48 -16.45
C ALA A 4 -6.95 18.22 -16.94
N LEU A 5 -6.55 17.35 -16.01
CA LEU A 5 -5.85 16.10 -16.29
C LEU A 5 -6.88 15.03 -16.69
N PRO A 6 -6.76 14.41 -17.87
CA PRO A 6 -7.62 13.30 -18.25
C PRO A 6 -7.30 12.06 -17.41
N ASN A 7 -8.27 11.17 -17.22
CA ASN A 7 -8.12 9.89 -16.51
C ASN A 7 -7.64 10.02 -15.04
N VAL A 8 -8.05 11.10 -14.36
CA VAL A 8 -7.76 11.31 -12.95
C VAL A 8 -9.05 11.55 -12.18
N ASP A 9 -9.34 10.65 -11.24
CA ASP A 9 -10.43 10.79 -10.28
C ASP A 9 -9.87 11.15 -8.90
N VAL A 10 -10.43 12.19 -8.29
CA VAL A 10 -10.16 12.55 -6.90
C VAL A 10 -11.36 12.12 -6.07
N VAL A 11 -11.17 11.12 -5.24
CA VAL A 11 -12.23 10.54 -4.41
C VAL A 11 -11.99 10.93 -2.96
N TRP A 12 -13.00 11.50 -2.31
CA TRP A 12 -12.95 11.83 -0.90
C TRP A 12 -13.57 10.71 -0.07
N GLY A 13 -12.79 10.13 0.85
CA GLY A 13 -13.26 9.08 1.74
C GLY A 13 -12.12 8.41 2.48
N ARG A 14 -12.47 7.61 3.48
CA ARG A 14 -11.50 6.79 4.22
C ARG A 14 -11.13 5.54 3.41
N ALA A 15 -9.85 5.18 3.42
CA ALA A 15 -9.33 4.07 2.63
C ALA A 15 -10.03 2.74 2.97
N GLU A 16 -10.31 2.49 4.25
CA GLU A 16 -10.96 1.27 4.76
C GLU A 16 -12.39 1.13 4.23
N VAL A 17 -13.10 2.25 4.08
CA VAL A 17 -14.47 2.28 3.56
C VAL A 17 -14.45 2.09 2.04
N LEU A 18 -13.60 2.84 1.33
CA LEU A 18 -13.50 2.76 -0.11
C LEU A 18 -13.04 1.37 -0.56
N ALA A 19 -12.05 0.76 0.10
CA ALA A 19 -11.53 -0.56 -0.23
C ALA A 19 -12.55 -1.70 0.01
N ALA A 20 -13.61 -1.44 0.78
CA ALA A 20 -14.72 -2.37 0.96
C ALA A 20 -15.82 -2.21 -0.10
N SER A 21 -15.90 -1.05 -0.77
CA SER A 21 -16.94 -0.76 -1.75
C SER A 21 -16.76 -1.60 -3.04
N PRO A 22 -17.85 -2.05 -3.69
CA PRO A 22 -17.76 -2.78 -4.95
C PRO A 22 -17.03 -2.02 -6.07
N ALA A 23 -17.11 -0.68 -6.06
CA ALA A 23 -16.50 0.18 -7.08
C ALA A 23 -14.97 0.17 -7.04
N HIS A 24 -14.36 -0.09 -5.89
CA HIS A 24 -12.91 -0.01 -5.70
C HIS A 24 -12.27 -1.33 -5.26
N ARG A 25 -13.04 -2.22 -4.65
CA ARG A 25 -12.53 -3.47 -4.09
C ARG A 25 -11.97 -4.38 -5.18
N GLY A 26 -10.67 -4.62 -5.11
CA GLY A 26 -9.97 -5.55 -6.02
C GLY A 26 -9.98 -5.11 -7.48
N GLN A 27 -10.04 -3.81 -7.76
CA GLN A 27 -10.13 -3.25 -9.11
C GLN A 27 -8.78 -2.73 -9.65
N TYR A 28 -7.78 -2.56 -8.79
CA TYR A 28 -6.57 -1.83 -9.15
C TYR A 28 -5.38 -2.77 -9.44
N ASP A 29 -4.65 -2.47 -10.52
CA ASP A 29 -3.37 -3.09 -10.85
C ASP A 29 -2.27 -2.69 -9.87
N VAL A 30 -2.23 -1.42 -9.50
CA VAL A 30 -1.18 -0.82 -8.68
C VAL A 30 -1.79 0.07 -7.60
N ALA A 31 -1.25 0.00 -6.39
CA ALA A 31 -1.56 0.91 -5.29
C ALA A 31 -0.27 1.55 -4.78
N LEU A 32 -0.25 2.88 -4.67
CA LEU A 32 0.90 3.64 -4.18
C LEU A 32 0.53 4.35 -2.87
N ALA A 33 1.48 4.44 -1.94
CA ALA A 33 1.30 5.24 -0.72
C ALA A 33 2.63 5.82 -0.23
N ARG A 34 2.56 7.04 0.31
CA ARG A 34 3.70 7.78 0.85
C ARG A 34 3.26 8.62 2.06
N ALA A 35 4.01 8.55 3.15
CA ALA A 35 3.83 9.39 4.35
C ALA A 35 2.42 9.36 4.96
N VAL A 36 1.79 8.18 4.98
CA VAL A 36 0.41 8.00 5.51
C VAL A 36 0.41 7.35 6.89
N ALA A 37 1.07 6.20 7.05
CA ALA A 37 1.09 5.41 8.29
C ALA A 37 2.28 4.43 8.32
N GLU A 38 2.41 3.68 9.41
CA GLU A 38 3.28 2.49 9.48
C GLU A 38 2.90 1.45 8.40
N LEU A 39 3.89 0.68 7.94
CA LEU A 39 3.71 -0.28 6.85
C LEU A 39 2.60 -1.30 7.16
N ARG A 40 2.52 -1.82 8.39
CA ARG A 40 1.46 -2.75 8.81
C ARG A 40 0.05 -2.20 8.57
N VAL A 41 -0.18 -0.90 8.81
CA VAL A 41 -1.48 -0.25 8.61
C VAL A 41 -1.72 -0.06 7.11
N LEU A 42 -0.70 0.45 6.40
CA LEU A 42 -0.75 0.66 4.95
C LEU A 42 -1.09 -0.61 4.17
N LEU A 43 -0.52 -1.76 4.55
CA LEU A 43 -0.82 -3.04 3.90
C LEU A 43 -2.31 -3.40 4.01
N GLY A 44 -2.95 -3.08 5.14
CA GLY A 44 -4.39 -3.25 5.31
C GLY A 44 -5.21 -2.37 4.37
N TYR A 45 -4.81 -1.12 4.18
CA TYR A 45 -5.48 -0.18 3.29
C TYR A 45 -5.37 -0.61 1.82
N VAL A 46 -4.14 -0.81 1.33
CA VAL A 46 -3.90 -1.06 -0.10
C VAL A 46 -4.41 -2.42 -0.54
N ALA A 47 -4.39 -3.43 0.34
CA ALA A 47 -4.74 -4.79 -0.04
C ALA A 47 -6.19 -4.96 -0.47
N GLY A 48 -7.12 -4.10 -0.03
CA GLY A 48 -8.52 -4.17 -0.44
C GLY A 48 -8.76 -3.59 -1.84
N PHE A 49 -7.91 -2.66 -2.30
CA PHE A 49 -7.98 -2.08 -3.64
C PHE A 49 -7.39 -3.01 -4.71
N LEU A 50 -6.34 -3.76 -4.38
CA LEU A 50 -5.61 -4.57 -5.35
C LEU A 50 -6.38 -5.80 -5.83
N ARG A 51 -6.44 -5.97 -7.16
CA ARG A 51 -6.82 -7.25 -7.77
C ARG A 51 -5.77 -8.32 -7.46
N VAL A 52 -6.13 -9.61 -7.55
CA VAL A 52 -5.11 -10.68 -7.50
C VAL A 52 -4.17 -10.50 -8.71
N GLY A 53 -2.87 -10.57 -8.44
CA GLY A 53 -1.79 -10.24 -9.37
C GLY A 53 -1.35 -8.77 -9.34
N GLY A 54 -2.13 -7.87 -8.73
CA GLY A 54 -1.75 -6.46 -8.56
C GLY A 54 -0.68 -6.24 -7.49
N GLU A 55 -0.07 -5.06 -7.48
CA GLU A 55 1.06 -4.72 -6.61
C GLU A 55 0.87 -3.42 -5.83
N ALA A 56 1.30 -3.41 -4.58
CA ALA A 56 1.50 -2.20 -3.80
C ALA A 56 2.98 -1.81 -3.78
N TRP A 57 3.27 -0.53 -3.98
CA TRP A 57 4.61 0.03 -3.82
C TRP A 57 4.57 1.17 -2.81
N ILE A 58 5.17 0.92 -1.64
CA ILE A 58 5.07 1.79 -0.48
C ILE A 58 6.38 2.55 -0.28
N HIS A 59 6.28 3.87 -0.23
CA HIS A 59 7.43 4.74 -0.03
C HIS A 59 7.80 4.87 1.45
N LYS A 60 9.04 4.51 1.78
CA LYS A 60 9.63 4.59 3.13
C LYS A 60 11.04 5.16 3.09
N THR A 61 11.55 5.53 4.27
CA THR A 61 12.98 5.80 4.45
C THR A 61 13.73 4.49 4.56
N ILE A 62 14.97 4.47 4.07
CA ILE A 62 15.79 3.25 4.11
C ILE A 62 16.07 2.79 5.55
N ALA A 63 16.21 3.75 6.48
CA ALA A 63 16.52 3.48 7.87
C ALA A 63 15.43 2.69 8.61
N ALA A 64 14.16 2.87 8.25
CA ALA A 64 13.04 2.19 8.90
C ALA A 64 12.59 0.92 8.14
N ALA A 65 13.08 0.71 6.92
CA ALA A 65 12.47 -0.23 5.98
C ALA A 65 12.48 -1.68 6.44
N ASP A 66 13.62 -2.21 6.87
CA ASP A 66 13.73 -3.63 7.25
C ASP A 66 12.91 -3.93 8.52
N ALA A 67 12.95 -3.02 9.50
CA ALA A 67 12.15 -3.15 10.73
C ALA A 67 10.65 -3.11 10.44
N GLU A 68 10.19 -2.17 9.60
CA GLU A 68 8.78 -2.07 9.20
C GLU A 68 8.32 -3.29 8.39
N VAL A 69 9.16 -3.81 7.49
CA VAL A 69 8.87 -5.04 6.74
C VAL A 69 8.67 -6.21 7.69
N ALA A 70 9.61 -6.41 8.62
CA ALA A 70 9.52 -7.48 9.62
C ALA A 70 8.25 -7.36 10.48
N ALA A 71 7.95 -6.17 10.99
CA ALA A 71 6.76 -5.90 11.79
C ALA A 71 5.43 -6.08 11.01
N SER A 72 5.46 -5.97 9.68
CA SER A 72 4.27 -6.08 8.82
C SER A 72 3.98 -7.49 8.31
N ALA A 73 4.87 -8.47 8.52
CA ALA A 73 4.81 -9.78 7.89
C ALA A 73 3.50 -10.55 8.19
N GLU A 74 3.01 -10.51 9.43
CA GLU A 74 1.76 -11.18 9.83
C GLU A 74 0.55 -10.58 9.11
N VAL A 75 0.48 -9.25 9.07
CA VAL A 75 -0.57 -8.52 8.36
C VAL A 75 -0.51 -8.82 6.87
N ALA A 76 0.68 -8.74 6.25
CA ALA A 76 0.88 -9.03 4.83
C ALA A 76 0.28 -10.39 4.44
N ARG A 77 0.62 -11.44 5.20
CA ARG A 77 0.08 -12.78 5.01
C ARG A 77 -1.44 -12.80 5.18
N ARG A 78 -1.97 -12.19 6.24
CA ARG A 78 -3.42 -12.15 6.53
C ARG A 78 -4.22 -11.50 5.40
N VAL A 79 -3.68 -10.45 4.78
CA VAL A 79 -4.33 -9.74 3.69
C VAL A 79 -4.00 -10.28 2.29
N GLY A 80 -3.26 -11.40 2.21
CA GLY A 80 -2.93 -12.07 0.94
C GLY A 80 -1.87 -11.35 0.11
N LEU A 81 -0.92 -10.69 0.76
CA LEU A 81 0.23 -10.03 0.16
C LEU A 81 1.52 -10.83 0.40
N VAL A 82 2.42 -10.83 -0.58
CA VAL A 82 3.79 -11.35 -0.48
C VAL A 82 4.77 -10.29 -0.95
N SER A 83 6.02 -10.31 -0.49
CA SER A 83 7.04 -9.36 -0.94
C SER A 83 7.25 -9.45 -2.46
N ALA A 84 7.26 -8.31 -3.14
CA ALA A 84 7.57 -8.16 -4.57
C ALA A 84 8.97 -7.54 -4.79
N GLY A 85 9.75 -7.39 -3.72
CA GLY A 85 11.08 -6.79 -3.74
C GLY A 85 11.10 -5.35 -3.25
N ARG A 86 12.26 -4.71 -3.39
CA ARG A 86 12.48 -3.32 -2.98
C ARG A 86 13.24 -2.56 -4.06
N ARG A 87 13.04 -1.25 -4.12
CA ARG A 87 13.76 -0.32 -5.01
C ARG A 87 14.23 0.87 -4.20
N SER A 88 15.50 0.87 -3.84
CA SER A 88 16.14 2.04 -3.23
C SER A 88 16.40 3.08 -4.31
N TYR A 89 16.17 4.34 -4.00
CA TYR A 89 16.44 5.42 -4.94
C TYR A 89 16.98 6.66 -4.22
N ARG A 90 17.62 7.51 -5.01
CA ARG A 90 18.20 8.78 -4.59
C ARG A 90 17.46 9.92 -5.26
N TRP A 91 17.27 11.03 -4.54
CA TRP A 91 16.75 12.26 -5.14
C TRP A 91 17.79 12.97 -6.00
N TYR A 92 19.06 12.92 -5.56
CA TYR A 92 20.21 13.50 -6.25
C TYR A 92 21.31 12.46 -6.37
N GLU A 93 22.02 12.46 -7.50
CA GLU A 93 23.05 11.45 -7.79
C GLU A 93 24.21 11.43 -6.77
N ASP A 94 24.51 12.59 -6.19
CA ASP A 94 25.61 12.84 -5.25
C ASP A 94 25.25 12.53 -3.78
N ARG A 95 24.03 12.10 -3.49
CA ARG A 95 23.57 11.80 -2.12
C ARG A 95 23.40 10.29 -1.90
N PRO A 96 23.48 9.76 -0.67
CA PRO A 96 23.14 8.37 -0.41
C PRO A 96 21.64 8.11 -0.67
N ALA A 97 21.28 6.84 -0.90
CA ALA A 97 19.87 6.44 -1.02
C ALA A 97 19.22 6.48 0.36
N GLU A 98 18.42 7.52 0.60
CA GLU A 98 17.69 7.69 1.85
C GLU A 98 16.27 7.11 1.79
N HIS A 99 15.80 6.74 0.59
CA HIS A 99 14.45 6.29 0.34
C HIS A 99 14.38 4.95 -0.37
N VAL A 100 13.29 4.25 -0.12
CA VAL A 100 13.01 2.94 -0.71
C VAL A 100 11.53 2.78 -1.00
N LEU A 101 11.22 2.19 -2.15
CA LEU A 101 9.91 1.63 -2.45
C LEU A 101 9.92 0.16 -2.04
N ILE A 102 9.02 -0.21 -1.14
CA ILE A 102 8.83 -1.59 -0.68
C ILE A 102 7.62 -2.17 -1.41
N GLY A 103 7.86 -3.23 -2.18
CA GLY A 103 6.88 -3.85 -3.05
C GLY A 103 6.17 -5.04 -2.39
N PHE A 104 4.86 -5.15 -2.62
CA PHE A 104 4.04 -6.30 -2.21
C PHE A 104 3.10 -6.71 -3.34
N ARG A 105 3.05 -8.00 -3.67
CA ARG A 105 2.13 -8.57 -4.67
C ARG A 105 0.93 -9.22 -4.00
N LYS A 106 -0.26 -8.98 -4.54
CA LYS A 106 -1.51 -9.62 -4.13
C LYS A 106 -1.59 -11.02 -4.75
N VAL A 107 -1.54 -12.06 -3.91
CA VAL A 107 -1.59 -13.46 -4.36
C VAL A 107 -2.90 -14.15 -4.05
N ALA A 108 -3.68 -13.64 -3.10
CA ALA A 108 -4.98 -14.17 -2.75
C ALA A 108 -5.93 -13.06 -2.30
N ARG A 109 -7.23 -13.29 -2.43
CA ARG A 109 -8.22 -12.46 -1.74
C ARG A 109 -8.03 -12.72 -0.24
N GLY A 110 -7.57 -11.71 0.50
CA GLY A 110 -7.46 -11.79 1.96
C GLY A 110 -8.80 -12.23 2.57
N GLY A 111 -8.73 -13.04 3.63
CA GLY A 111 -9.93 -13.46 4.34
C GLY A 111 -10.75 -12.25 4.78
N ARG A 112 -12.08 -12.39 4.86
CA ARG A 112 -12.93 -11.44 5.60
C ARG A 112 -12.56 -11.57 7.09
N GLY A 113 -11.42 -11.02 7.48
CA GLY A 113 -11.10 -10.74 8.87
C GLY A 113 -12.23 -9.90 9.44
N ARG A 114 -12.62 -10.19 10.69
CA ARG A 114 -13.75 -9.62 11.42
C ARG A 114 -13.98 -8.13 11.15
N LYS A 115 -15.24 -7.70 11.33
CA LYS A 115 -15.78 -6.33 11.24
C LYS A 115 -14.98 -5.21 11.91
N GLU A 116 -13.90 -5.50 12.60
CA GLU A 116 -13.07 -4.48 13.22
C GLU A 116 -12.10 -3.92 12.16
N PRO A 117 -12.22 -2.61 11.85
CA PRO A 117 -11.15 -1.91 11.16
C PRO A 117 -9.83 -2.23 11.86
N ILE A 118 -8.72 -2.26 11.12
CA ILE A 118 -7.43 -1.97 11.75
C ILE A 118 -7.67 -0.63 12.44
N GLU A 119 -7.63 -0.60 13.77
CA GLU A 119 -8.13 0.53 14.56
C GLU A 119 -7.66 1.84 13.94
N ALA A 120 -8.62 2.71 13.66
CA ALA A 120 -8.34 4.07 13.25
C ALA A 120 -7.57 4.72 14.40
N GLY A 121 -6.29 5.00 14.15
CA GLY A 121 -5.56 6.02 14.91
C GLY A 121 -6.12 7.40 14.59
#